data_AF-A0AAD1AF00-F1
#
_entry.id   AF-A0AAD1AF00-F1
#
_cell.length_a   1.000
_cell.length_b   1.000
_cell.length_c   1.000
_cell.angle_alpha   90.00
_cell.angle_beta   90.00
_cell.angle_gamma   90.00
#
_symmetry.space_group_name_H-M   'P 1'
#
loop_
_entity.id
_entity.type
_entity.pdbx_description
1 polymer ?
#
loop_
_entity_poly.entity_id
_entity_poly.type
_entity_poly.pdbx_seq_one_letter_code
_entity_poly.pdbx_strand_id
1 'polypeptide(L)'
;MSPTEFSNAIQVTAVLAAVVASIIALVVSALDRRNARSIADADRAAAARQARLQVELTAATRLLENQVRGGSTDPHERKRMGAEALTLIGLLGKERLPELWADHVKRDDEGLRKLKEDPGTEMWQTYAIEVQLAMNAILRDMDESAVPPLSRRA
;
A
#
# COMPACT_ATOMS: atom_id res chain seq x y z
N MET A 1 -45.51 55.28 11.31
CA MET A 1 -44.48 54.40 11.86
C MET A 1 -43.69 55.21 12.87
N SER A 2 -43.75 54.85 14.15
CA SER A 2 -43.01 55.56 15.19
C SER A 2 -41.51 55.24 15.11
N PRO A 3 -40.62 56.10 15.62
CA PRO A 3 -39.17 55.82 15.66
C PRO A 3 -38.82 54.50 16.34
N THR A 4 -39.64 54.06 17.30
CA THR A 4 -39.47 52.79 18.03
C THR A 4 -39.85 51.57 17.19
N GLU A 5 -40.90 51.65 16.37
CA GLU A 5 -41.29 50.56 15.45
C GLU A 5 -40.21 50.31 14.39
N PHE A 6 -39.61 51.38 13.86
CA PHE A 6 -38.52 51.28 12.87
C PHE A 6 -37.25 50.65 13.46
N SER A 7 -36.86 51.05 14.68
CA SER A 7 -35.73 50.45 15.41
C SER A 7 -35.93 48.95 15.67
N ASN A 8 -37.12 48.55 16.11
CA ASN A 8 -37.45 47.14 16.37
C ASN A 8 -37.38 46.30 15.09
N ALA A 9 -37.87 46.80 13.96
CA ALA A 9 -37.80 46.09 12.68
C ALA A 9 -36.35 45.84 12.23
N ILE A 10 -35.46 46.83 12.42
CA ILE A 10 -34.03 46.68 12.13
C ILE A 10 -33.39 45.62 13.04
N GLN A 11 -33.68 45.65 14.34
CA GLN A 11 -33.14 44.68 15.30
C GLN A 11 -33.56 43.25 14.97
N VAL A 12 -34.85 43.03 14.65
CA VAL A 12 -35.35 41.70 14.24
C VAL A 12 -34.66 41.21 12.97
N THR A 13 -34.48 42.10 11.99
CA THR A 13 -33.78 41.77 10.73
C THR A 13 -32.32 41.39 10.98
N ALA A 14 -31.64 42.12 11.87
CA ALA A 14 -30.25 41.84 12.24
C ALA A 14 -30.11 40.48 12.94
N VAL A 15 -31.03 40.14 13.84
CA VAL A 15 -31.04 38.82 14.52
C VAL A 15 -31.29 37.69 13.51
N LEU A 16 -32.25 37.86 12.60
CA LEU A 16 -32.52 36.87 11.55
C LEU A 16 -31.30 36.66 10.64
N ALA A 17 -30.63 37.74 10.23
CA ALA A 17 -29.41 37.67 9.44
C ALA A 17 -28.28 36.93 10.20
N ALA A 18 -28.13 37.18 11.50
CA ALA A 18 -27.13 36.50 12.33
C ALA A 18 -27.42 34.98 12.46
N VAL A 19 -28.68 34.59 12.62
CA VAL A 19 -29.08 33.18 12.66
C VAL A 19 -28.78 32.48 11.33
N VAL A 20 -29.15 33.11 10.21
CA VAL A 20 -28.86 32.57 8.87
C VAL A 20 -27.35 32.41 8.67
N ALA A 21 -26.56 33.42 9.01
CA ALA A 21 -25.09 33.35 8.93
C ALA A 21 -24.52 32.22 9.80
N SER A 22 -25.05 32.02 11.01
CA SER A 22 -24.63 30.92 11.90
C SER A 22 -24.92 29.55 11.29
N ILE A 23 -26.10 29.36 10.69
CA ILE A 23 -26.46 28.10 10.02
C ILE A 23 -25.53 27.84 8.84
N ILE A 24 -25.28 28.84 8.00
CA ILE A 24 -24.37 28.71 6.85
C ILE A 24 -22.96 28.34 7.32
N ALA A 25 -22.46 29.00 8.37
CA ALA A 25 -21.15 28.69 8.93
C ALA A 25 -21.04 27.24 9.42
N LEU A 26 -22.08 26.72 10.08
CA LEU A 26 -22.13 25.32 10.52
C LEU A 26 -22.13 24.34 9.34
N VAL A 27 -22.94 24.62 8.31
CA VAL A 27 -23.02 23.77 7.11
C VAL A 27 -21.69 23.76 6.36
N VAL A 28 -21.11 24.93 6.12
CA VAL A 28 -19.80 25.04 5.45
C VAL A 28 -18.71 24.35 6.26
N SER A 29 -18.69 24.52 7.58
CA SER A 29 -17.72 23.83 8.45
C SER A 29 -17.89 22.31 8.40
N ALA A 30 -19.13 21.81 8.36
CA ALA A 30 -19.40 20.38 8.25
C ALA A 30 -18.97 19.81 6.87
N LEU A 31 -19.22 20.54 5.79
CA LEU A 31 -18.79 20.16 4.44
C LEU A 31 -17.27 20.18 4.30
N ASP A 32 -16.63 21.23 4.82
CA ASP A 32 -15.16 21.36 4.82
C ASP A 32 -14.50 20.19 5.56
N ARG A 33 -15.00 19.85 6.77
CA ARG A 33 -14.51 18.68 7.52
C ARG A 33 -14.68 17.36 6.75
N ARG A 34 -15.77 17.19 6.00
CA ARG A 34 -15.99 15.99 5.18
C ARG A 34 -15.01 15.93 4.01
N ASN A 35 -14.82 17.04 3.32
CA ASN A 35 -13.90 17.13 2.19
C ASN A 35 -12.44 16.93 2.64
N ALA A 36 -12.03 17.58 3.73
CA ALA A 36 -10.70 17.42 4.30
C ALA A 36 -10.41 15.96 4.69
N ARG A 37 -11.39 15.25 5.28
CA ARG A 37 -11.25 13.81 5.56
C ARG A 37 -11.12 12.99 4.28
N SER A 38 -11.97 13.23 3.29
CA SER A 38 -11.91 12.52 2.01
C SER A 38 -10.58 12.72 1.29
N ILE A 39 -10.03 13.94 1.32
CA ILE A 39 -8.73 14.26 0.73
C ILE A 39 -7.62 13.56 1.51
N ALA A 40 -7.65 13.63 2.85
CA ALA A 40 -6.65 12.95 3.68
C ALA A 40 -6.64 11.43 3.47
N ASP A 41 -7.81 10.81 3.30
CA ASP A 41 -7.90 9.37 3.02
C ASP A 41 -7.38 9.02 1.62
N ALA A 42 -7.68 9.85 0.62
CA ALA A 42 -7.12 9.70 -0.73
C ALA A 42 -5.59 9.86 -0.75
N ASP A 43 -5.06 10.84 -0.02
CA ASP A 43 -3.63 11.11 0.10
C ASP A 43 -2.90 9.96 0.81
N ARG A 44 -3.48 9.42 1.90
CA ARG A 44 -2.94 8.24 2.57
C ARG A 44 -2.88 7.04 1.63
N ALA A 45 -3.94 6.80 0.86
CA ALA A 45 -3.98 5.71 -0.11
C ALA A 45 -2.95 5.91 -1.23
N ALA A 46 -2.77 7.14 -1.72
CA ALA A 46 -1.76 7.47 -2.72
C ALA A 46 -0.34 7.29 -2.18
N ALA A 47 -0.05 7.78 -0.97
CA ALA A 47 1.23 7.66 -0.31
C ALA A 47 1.60 6.18 -0.06
N ALA A 48 0.65 5.37 0.40
CA ALA A 48 0.86 3.93 0.59
C ALA A 48 1.22 3.22 -0.72
N ARG A 49 0.50 3.52 -1.81
CA ARG A 49 0.82 2.99 -3.15
C ARG A 49 2.20 3.43 -3.64
N GLN A 50 2.55 4.70 -3.44
CA GLN A 50 3.86 5.22 -3.84
C GLN A 50 4.99 4.57 -3.05
N ALA A 51 4.84 4.41 -1.73
CA ALA A 51 5.82 3.72 -0.89
C ALA A 51 6.04 2.27 -1.35
N ARG A 52 4.97 1.54 -1.67
CA ARG A 52 5.06 0.19 -2.23
C ARG A 52 5.85 0.17 -3.55
N LEU A 53 5.52 1.06 -4.49
CA LEU A 53 6.21 1.13 -5.78
C LEU A 53 7.70 1.46 -5.63
N GLN A 54 8.08 2.27 -4.64
CA GLN A 54 9.50 2.56 -4.36
C GLN A 54 10.25 1.33 -3.82
N VAL A 55 9.61 0.52 -2.99
CA VAL A 55 10.17 -0.76 -2.52
C VAL A 55 10.33 -1.73 -3.69
N GLU A 56 9.28 -1.91 -4.51
CA GLU A 56 9.33 -2.76 -5.71
C GLU A 56 10.42 -2.30 -6.69
N LEU A 57 10.51 -0.99 -6.96
CA LEU A 57 11.55 -0.43 -7.83
C LEU A 57 12.95 -0.71 -7.28
N THR A 58 13.16 -0.51 -5.98
CA THR A 58 14.45 -0.78 -5.33
C THR A 58 14.82 -2.25 -5.42
N ALA A 59 13.86 -3.16 -5.20
CA ALA A 59 14.06 -4.60 -5.35
C ALA A 59 14.42 -4.96 -6.80
N ALA A 60 13.72 -4.38 -7.78
CA ALA A 60 13.98 -4.60 -9.20
C ALA A 60 15.36 -4.07 -9.62
N THR A 61 15.77 -2.89 -9.15
CA THR A 61 17.10 -2.33 -9.41
C THR A 61 18.19 -3.24 -8.85
N ARG A 62 18.05 -3.72 -7.62
CA ARG A 62 19.02 -4.66 -7.02
C ARG A 62 19.08 -5.99 -7.76
N LEU A 63 17.93 -6.51 -8.19
CA LEU A 63 17.89 -7.74 -9.00
C LEU A 63 18.61 -7.52 -10.33
N LEU A 64 18.35 -6.40 -11.01
CA LEU A 64 19.02 -6.04 -12.26
C LEU A 64 20.53 -5.93 -12.07
N GLU A 65 21.00 -5.25 -11.03
CA GLU A 65 22.43 -5.14 -10.72
C GLU A 65 23.07 -6.51 -10.49
N ASN A 66 22.39 -7.40 -9.76
CA ASN A 66 22.85 -8.76 -9.50
C ASN A 66 22.97 -9.57 -10.81
N GLN A 67 21.98 -9.47 -11.70
CA GLN A 67 21.99 -10.13 -13.01
C GLN A 67 23.07 -9.56 -13.95
N VAL A 68 23.20 -8.23 -14.02
CA VAL A 68 24.19 -7.54 -14.88
C VAL A 68 25.62 -7.85 -14.47
N ARG A 69 25.88 -8.07 -13.18
CA ARG A 69 27.21 -8.50 -12.70
C ARG A 69 27.67 -9.85 -13.28
N GLY A 70 26.76 -10.66 -13.83
CA GLY A 70 27.12 -11.92 -14.52
C GLY A 70 27.64 -13.02 -13.58
N GLY A 71 27.50 -12.85 -12.26
CA GLY A 71 27.95 -13.79 -11.23
C GLY A 71 29.41 -13.59 -10.78
N SER A 72 29.77 -14.27 -9.70
CA SER A 72 31.12 -14.25 -9.12
C SER A 72 31.86 -15.57 -9.34
N THR A 73 33.17 -15.48 -9.56
CA THR A 73 34.05 -16.65 -9.57
C THR A 73 34.21 -17.26 -8.18
N ASP A 74 34.07 -16.47 -7.11
CA ASP A 74 34.01 -16.94 -5.74
C ASP A 74 32.72 -17.76 -5.49
N PRO A 75 32.83 -19.06 -5.11
CA PRO A 75 31.68 -19.91 -4.82
C PRO A 75 30.77 -19.37 -3.70
N HIS A 76 31.33 -18.72 -2.67
CA HIS A 76 30.54 -18.19 -1.57
C HIS A 76 29.71 -16.99 -2.03
N GLU A 77 30.33 -16.08 -2.77
CA GLU A 77 29.64 -14.92 -3.32
C GLU A 77 28.56 -15.32 -4.31
N ARG A 78 28.83 -16.31 -5.18
CA ARG A 78 27.84 -16.84 -6.12
C ARG A 78 26.60 -17.40 -5.41
N LYS A 79 26.80 -18.13 -4.31
CA LYS A 79 25.69 -18.66 -3.50
C LYS A 79 24.88 -17.54 -2.84
N ARG A 80 25.54 -16.49 -2.31
CA ARG A 80 24.86 -15.31 -1.76
C ARG A 80 24.05 -14.57 -2.81
N MET A 81 24.66 -14.29 -3.97
CA MET A 81 24.00 -13.59 -5.07
C MET A 81 22.78 -14.37 -5.58
N GLY A 82 22.88 -15.69 -5.73
CA GLY A 82 21.76 -16.54 -6.13
C GLY A 82 20.62 -16.55 -5.10
N ALA A 83 20.95 -16.60 -3.80
CA ALA A 83 19.96 -16.50 -2.73
C ALA A 83 19.27 -15.13 -2.70
N GLU A 84 20.03 -14.04 -2.87
CA GLU A 84 19.47 -12.70 -2.99
C GLU A 84 18.54 -12.58 -4.21
N ALA A 85 18.96 -13.08 -5.37
CA ALA A 85 18.15 -13.06 -6.59
C ALA A 85 16.82 -13.80 -6.40
N LEU A 86 16.85 -14.99 -5.79
CA LEU A 86 15.63 -15.76 -5.47
C LEU A 86 14.70 -15.00 -4.53
N THR A 87 15.22 -14.37 -3.48
CA THR A 87 14.43 -13.55 -2.56
C THR A 87 13.82 -12.33 -3.25
N LEU A 88 14.57 -11.67 -4.14
CA LEU A 88 14.09 -10.50 -4.88
C LEU A 88 13.03 -10.86 -5.91
N ILE A 89 13.20 -11.99 -6.62
CA ILE A 89 12.15 -12.56 -7.47
C ILE A 89 10.93 -12.84 -6.61
N GLY A 90 11.11 -13.51 -5.46
CA GLY A 90 10.16 -13.76 -4.37
C GLY A 90 9.33 -12.54 -3.95
N LEU A 91 10.00 -11.41 -3.77
CA LEU A 91 9.39 -10.15 -3.34
C LEU A 91 8.59 -9.46 -4.47
N LEU A 92 9.10 -9.52 -5.70
CA LEU A 92 8.49 -8.85 -6.85
C LEU A 92 7.26 -9.60 -7.38
N GLY A 93 7.19 -10.90 -7.15
CA GLY A 93 6.01 -11.71 -7.48
C GLY A 93 5.88 -12.02 -8.98
N LYS A 94 4.88 -12.85 -9.28
CA LYS A 94 4.56 -13.31 -10.64
C LYS A 94 4.04 -12.18 -11.52
N GLU A 95 3.39 -11.19 -10.93
CA GLU A 95 2.77 -10.06 -11.61
C GLU A 95 3.81 -9.15 -12.27
N ARG A 96 4.98 -9.00 -11.64
CA ARG A 96 6.09 -8.19 -12.17
C ARG A 96 7.06 -9.01 -13.00
N LEU A 97 7.36 -10.24 -12.57
CA LEU A 97 8.38 -11.10 -13.18
C LEU A 97 7.83 -12.49 -13.53
N PRO A 98 6.88 -12.61 -14.47
CA PRO A 98 6.15 -13.86 -14.69
C PRO A 98 7.05 -15.02 -15.12
N GLU A 99 8.03 -14.77 -15.99
CA GLU A 99 8.96 -15.79 -16.49
C GLU A 99 9.94 -16.22 -15.40
N LEU A 100 10.65 -15.27 -14.77
CA LEU A 100 11.62 -15.57 -13.72
C LEU A 100 10.98 -16.23 -12.50
N TRP A 101 9.75 -15.85 -12.15
CA TRP A 101 8.99 -16.47 -11.07
C TRP A 101 8.68 -17.94 -11.35
N ALA A 102 8.17 -18.21 -12.56
CA ALA A 102 7.87 -19.58 -13.00
C ALA A 102 9.13 -20.44 -13.02
N ASP A 103 10.27 -19.88 -13.46
CA ASP A 103 11.53 -20.59 -13.59
C ASP A 103 12.23 -20.85 -12.25
N HIS A 104 12.15 -19.93 -11.28
CA HIS A 104 12.96 -20.01 -10.06
C HIS A 104 12.16 -20.41 -8.82
N VAL A 105 10.96 -19.86 -8.64
CA VAL A 105 10.17 -20.11 -7.43
C VAL A 105 9.36 -21.40 -7.58
N LYS A 106 8.81 -21.66 -8.77
CA LYS A 106 8.11 -22.92 -9.19
C LYS A 106 6.94 -23.40 -8.30
N ARG A 107 6.75 -22.85 -7.11
CA ARG A 107 5.84 -23.30 -6.06
C ARG A 107 5.11 -22.11 -5.45
N ASP A 108 3.83 -22.29 -5.20
CA ASP A 108 3.00 -21.39 -4.41
C ASP A 108 3.15 -21.68 -2.90
N ASP A 109 2.46 -20.91 -2.06
CA ASP A 109 2.45 -21.11 -0.60
C ASP A 109 2.11 -22.55 -0.20
N GLU A 110 1.21 -23.20 -0.94
CA GLU A 110 0.80 -24.58 -0.68
C GLU A 110 1.92 -25.57 -1.01
N GLY A 111 2.60 -25.39 -2.15
CA GLY A 111 3.79 -26.14 -2.49
C GLY A 111 4.93 -25.95 -1.48
N LEU A 112 5.08 -24.74 -0.93
CA LEU A 112 6.04 -24.45 0.13
C LEU A 112 5.70 -25.15 1.45
N ARG A 113 4.43 -25.16 1.87
CA ARG A 113 3.98 -25.90 3.06
C ARG A 113 4.23 -27.40 2.92
N LYS A 114 3.91 -27.99 1.76
CA LYS A 114 4.19 -29.41 1.50
C LYS A 114 5.67 -29.74 1.54
N LEU A 115 6.52 -28.84 1.03
CA LEU A 115 7.97 -29.02 1.09
C LEU A 115 8.48 -28.92 2.54
N LYS A 116 7.88 -28.07 3.38
CA LYS A 116 8.20 -27.97 4.82
C LYS A 116 7.94 -29.29 5.56
N GLU A 117 6.92 -30.03 5.15
CA GLU A 117 6.48 -31.29 5.75
C GLU A 117 7.23 -32.52 5.20
N ASP A 118 8.01 -32.37 4.13
CA ASP A 118 8.77 -33.46 3.52
C ASP A 118 9.88 -33.93 4.49
N PRO A 119 9.94 -35.24 4.84
CA PRO A 119 10.99 -35.80 5.68
C PRO A 119 12.41 -35.61 5.14
N GLY A 120 12.56 -35.35 3.83
CA GLY A 120 13.85 -35.08 3.19
C GLY A 120 14.34 -33.62 3.32
N THR A 121 13.52 -32.71 3.85
CA THR A 121 13.85 -31.28 3.94
C THR A 121 14.79 -31.02 5.12
N GLU A 122 15.94 -30.41 4.82
CA GLU A 122 16.91 -30.05 5.85
C GLU A 122 16.41 -28.88 6.71
N MET A 123 16.82 -28.83 7.99
CA MET A 123 16.32 -27.83 8.95
C MET A 123 16.50 -26.37 8.48
N TRP A 124 17.60 -26.05 7.80
CA TRP A 124 17.81 -24.69 7.27
C TRP A 124 16.86 -24.36 6.11
N GLN A 125 16.43 -25.35 5.34
CA GLN A 125 15.44 -25.20 4.27
C GLN A 125 14.06 -24.94 4.88
N THR A 126 13.71 -25.66 5.96
CA THR A 126 12.50 -25.43 6.75
C THR A 126 12.40 -23.98 7.23
N TYR A 127 13.49 -23.42 7.78
CA TYR A 127 13.52 -22.02 8.20
C TYR A 127 13.38 -21.04 7.03
N ALA A 128 14.05 -21.30 5.90
CA ALA A 128 13.94 -20.47 4.71
C ALA A 128 12.50 -20.47 4.14
N ILE A 129 11.85 -21.63 4.12
CA ILE A 129 10.45 -21.79 3.70
C ILE A 129 9.53 -21.00 4.64
N GLU A 130 9.76 -21.08 5.95
CA GLU A 130 8.94 -20.34 6.93
C GLU A 130 9.06 -18.83 6.77
N VAL A 131 10.28 -18.32 6.54
CA VAL A 131 10.50 -16.89 6.24
C VAL A 131 9.80 -16.50 4.94
N GLN A 132 9.88 -17.30 3.89
CA GLN A 132 9.21 -17.01 2.62
C GLN A 132 7.68 -16.97 2.78
N LEU A 133 7.10 -17.91 3.52
CA LEU A 133 5.66 -17.92 3.82
C LEU A 133 5.24 -16.68 4.62
N ALA A 134 6.04 -16.25 5.60
CA ALA A 134 5.79 -15.04 6.35
C ALA A 134 5.87 -13.78 5.45
N MET A 135 6.85 -13.71 4.55
CA MET A 135 6.95 -12.63 3.57
C MET A 135 5.74 -12.59 2.64
N ASN A 136 5.31 -13.74 2.11
CA ASN A 136 4.14 -13.83 1.25
C ASN A 136 2.85 -13.39 1.99
N ALA A 137 2.72 -13.73 3.27
CA ALA A 137 1.62 -13.27 4.11
C ALA A 137 1.65 -11.75 4.31
N ILE A 138 2.81 -11.16 4.63
CA ILE A 138 2.95 -9.70 4.76
C ILE A 138 2.58 -9.00 3.45
N LEU A 139 3.04 -9.51 2.30
CA LEU A 139 2.71 -8.94 1.00
C LEU A 139 1.21 -9.04 0.71
N ARG A 140 0.57 -10.15 1.05
CA ARG A 140 -0.88 -10.31 0.91
C ARG A 140 -1.64 -9.34 1.81
N ASP A 141 -1.24 -9.21 3.07
CA ASP A 141 -1.85 -8.27 4.02
C ASP A 141 -1.71 -6.82 3.54
N MET A 142 -0.56 -6.48 2.94
CA MET A 142 -0.35 -5.18 2.31
C MET A 142 -1.27 -4.96 1.10
N ASP A 143 -1.55 -6.01 0.33
CA ASP A 143 -2.43 -5.96 -0.85
C ASP A 143 -3.90 -5.88 -0.47
N GLU A 144 -4.32 -6.57 0.60
CA GLU A 144 -5.66 -6.50 1.17
C GLU A 144 -5.90 -5.16 1.90
N SER A 145 -4.87 -4.62 2.56
CA SER A 145 -4.92 -3.32 3.23
C SER A 145 -4.82 -2.14 2.25
N ALA A 146 -4.35 -2.37 1.03
CA ALA A 146 -4.35 -1.37 -0.03
C ALA A 146 -5.80 -1.10 -0.45
N VAL A 147 -6.35 0.02 0.03
CA VAL A 147 -7.70 0.49 -0.32
C VAL A 147 -7.87 0.37 -1.85
N PRO A 148 -8.89 -0.38 -2.33
CA PRO A 148 -9.07 -0.62 -3.76
C PRO A 148 -9.19 0.73 -4.48
N PRO A 149 -8.66 0.83 -5.71
CA PRO A 149 -8.82 2.06 -6.49
C PRO A 149 -10.32 2.36 -6.56
N LEU A 150 -10.70 3.60 -6.22
CA LEU A 150 -12.04 4.10 -6.50
C LEU A 150 -12.30 3.76 -7.96
N SER A 151 -13.19 2.78 -8.19
CA SER A 151 -13.61 2.37 -9.52
C SER A 151 -13.90 3.64 -10.31
N ARG A 152 -13.24 3.83 -11.46
CA ARG A 152 -13.59 4.87 -12.41
C ARG A 152 -15.09 4.71 -12.68
N ARG A 153 -15.91 5.55 -12.04
CA ARG A 153 -17.30 5.74 -12.45
C ARG A 153 -17.21 6.50 -13.77
N ALA A 154 -17.35 5.76 -14.86
CA ALA A 154 -17.73 6.29 -16.16
C ALA A 154 -19.12 6.94 -16.07
#